data_AF-A0A497KML5-F1
#
_entry.id   AF-A0A497KML5-F1
#
_cell.length_a   1.000
_cell.length_b   1.000
_cell.length_c   1.000
_cell.angle_alpha   90.00
_cell.angle_beta   90.00
_cell.angle_gamma   90.00
#
_symmetry.space_group_name_H-M   'P 1'
#
loop_
_entity.id
_entity.type
_entity.pdbx_description
1 polymer ?
#
loop_
_entity_poly.entity_id
_entity_poly.type
_entity_poly.pdbx_seq_one_letter_code
_entity_poly.pdbx_strand_id
1 'polypeptide(L)'
;MIKFLENQIKLENKIVESVENAVDKLENEAVVIALKGVSLDSAKHAMMYQSAINLLTVTSLALNEEQLDLQKKVVENHIKMEEAVIKELETRV
;
A
#
# COMPACT_ATOMS: atom_id res chain seq x y z
N MET A 1 19.98 11.13 -0.96
CA MET A 1 18.66 10.67 -0.48
C MET A 1 17.65 10.49 -1.61
N ILE A 2 17.28 11.54 -2.36
CA ILE A 2 16.26 11.44 -3.45
C ILE A 2 16.58 10.32 -4.45
N LYS A 3 17.80 10.30 -5.02
CA LYS A 3 18.24 9.23 -5.94
C LYS A 3 18.15 7.82 -5.35
N PHE A 4 18.32 7.68 -4.04
CA PHE A 4 18.13 6.39 -3.37
C PHE A 4 16.65 5.99 -3.39
N LEU A 5 15.74 6.91 -3.04
CA LEU A 5 14.28 6.67 -3.08
C LEU A 5 13.78 6.37 -4.50
N GLU A 6 14.27 7.09 -5.51
CA GLU A 6 13.95 6.80 -6.93
C GLU A 6 14.39 5.39 -7.34
N ASN A 7 15.57 4.96 -6.86
CA ASN A 7 16.04 3.60 -7.11
C ASN A 7 15.20 2.56 -6.35
N GLN A 8 14.72 2.86 -5.14
CA GLN A 8 13.79 1.98 -4.43
C GLN A 8 12.48 1.82 -5.20
N ILE A 9 11.89 2.91 -5.71
CA ILE A 9 10.67 2.84 -6.54
C ILE A 9 10.88 1.92 -7.75
N LYS A 10 12.01 2.06 -8.45
CA LYS A 10 12.34 1.19 -9.59
C LYS A 10 12.49 -0.28 -9.20
N LEU A 11 13.05 -0.55 -8.02
CA LEU A 11 13.21 -1.93 -7.53
C LEU A 11 11.85 -2.53 -7.17
N GLU A 12 11.03 -1.80 -6.41
CA GLU A 12 9.68 -2.26 -6.02
C GLU A 12 8.79 -2.54 -7.24
N ASN A 13 8.82 -1.66 -8.26
CA ASN A 13 8.07 -1.89 -9.50
C ASN A 13 8.55 -3.12 -10.28
N LYS A 14 9.85 -3.45 -10.23
CA LYS A 14 10.37 -4.68 -10.83
C LYS A 14 9.92 -5.92 -10.07
N ILE A 15 9.76 -5.84 -8.75
CA ILE A 15 9.21 -6.93 -7.95
C ILE A 15 7.75 -7.17 -8.35
N VAL A 16 6.94 -6.12 -8.46
CA VAL A 16 5.55 -6.20 -8.95
C VAL A 16 5.48 -6.92 -10.30
N GLU A 17 6.24 -6.44 -11.29
CA GLU A 17 6.29 -7.05 -12.63
C GLU A 17 6.77 -8.51 -12.60
N SER A 18 7.79 -8.82 -11.79
CA SER A 18 8.31 -10.18 -11.65
C SER A 18 7.26 -11.13 -11.05
N VAL A 19 6.48 -10.65 -10.09
CA VAL A 19 5.43 -11.45 -9.45
C VAL A 19 4.26 -11.66 -10.41
N GLU A 20 3.80 -10.62 -11.10
CA GLU A 20 2.72 -10.73 -12.10
C GLU A 20 3.06 -11.76 -13.19
N ASN A 21 4.29 -11.73 -13.71
CA ASN A 21 4.75 -12.70 -14.71
C ASN A 21 4.90 -14.14 -14.18
N ALA A 22 5.07 -14.31 -12.87
CA ALA A 22 5.22 -15.62 -12.24
C ALA A 22 3.88 -16.26 -11.91
N VAL A 23 2.91 -15.48 -11.41
CA VAL A 23 1.61 -16.02 -10.96
C VAL A 23 0.78 -16.61 -12.10
N ASP A 24 0.93 -16.12 -13.32
CA ASP A 24 0.24 -16.66 -14.52
C ASP A 24 0.64 -18.10 -14.86
N LYS A 25 1.75 -18.59 -14.29
CA LYS A 25 2.31 -19.93 -14.55
C LYS A 25 2.06 -20.92 -13.41
N LEU A 26 1.34 -20.51 -12.38
CA LEU A 26 1.12 -21.29 -11.16
C LEU A 26 -0.34 -21.69 -11.02
N GLU A 27 -0.59 -22.97 -10.75
CA GLU A 27 -1.95 -23.49 -10.54
C GLU A 27 -2.35 -23.47 -9.06
N ASN A 28 -1.39 -23.45 -8.13
CA ASN A 28 -1.67 -23.47 -6.70
C ASN A 28 -2.21 -22.11 -6.25
N GLU A 29 -3.52 -22.03 -6.01
CA GLU A 29 -4.23 -20.82 -5.63
C GLU A 29 -3.65 -20.16 -4.36
N ALA A 30 -3.35 -20.94 -3.32
CA ALA A 30 -2.80 -20.40 -2.07
C ALA A 30 -1.44 -19.70 -2.30
N VAL A 31 -0.58 -20.31 -3.12
CA VAL A 31 0.72 -19.70 -3.50
C VAL A 31 0.51 -18.46 -4.36
N VAL A 32 -0.41 -18.50 -5.33
CA VAL A 32 -0.75 -17.36 -6.19
C VAL A 32 -1.24 -16.17 -5.34
N ILE A 33 -2.14 -16.39 -4.40
CA ILE A 33 -2.67 -15.35 -3.52
C ILE A 33 -1.57 -14.78 -2.62
N ALA A 34 -0.73 -15.63 -2.02
CA ALA A 34 0.38 -15.16 -1.19
C ALA A 34 1.34 -14.26 -1.99
N LEU A 35 1.71 -14.68 -3.21
CA LEU A 35 2.57 -13.89 -4.09
C LEU A 35 1.91 -12.57 -4.51
N LYS A 36 0.62 -12.57 -4.85
CA LYS A 36 -0.13 -11.33 -5.11
C LYS A 36 -0.10 -10.38 -3.90
N GLY A 37 -0.20 -10.91 -2.68
CA GLY A 37 -0.01 -10.13 -1.46
C GLY A 37 1.35 -9.44 -1.39
N VAL A 38 2.42 -10.17 -1.70
CA VAL A 38 3.79 -9.60 -1.78
C VAL A 38 3.87 -8.48 -2.83
N SER A 39 3.25 -8.67 -4.01
CA SER A 39 3.19 -7.65 -5.06
C SER A 39 2.47 -6.37 -4.58
N LEU A 40 1.34 -6.52 -3.89
CA LEU A 40 0.59 -5.38 -3.33
C LEU A 40 1.41 -4.62 -2.29
N ASP A 41 2.21 -5.31 -1.47
CA ASP A 41 3.11 -4.66 -0.52
C ASP A 41 4.22 -3.86 -1.21
N SER A 42 4.83 -4.41 -2.27
CA SER A 42 5.82 -3.67 -3.08
C SER A 42 5.21 -2.43 -3.75
N ALA A 43 3.99 -2.56 -4.30
CA ALA A 43 3.27 -1.41 -4.87
C ALA A 43 3.03 -0.32 -3.82
N LYS A 44 2.60 -0.70 -2.60
CA LYS A 44 2.45 0.21 -1.46
C LYS A 44 3.78 0.91 -1.12
N HIS A 45 4.89 0.18 -1.05
CA HIS A 45 6.21 0.78 -0.78
C HIS A 45 6.63 1.80 -1.85
N ALA A 46 6.46 1.47 -3.13
CA ALA A 46 6.75 2.40 -4.22
C ALA A 46 5.97 3.73 -4.07
N MET A 47 4.68 3.65 -3.75
CA MET A 47 3.83 4.82 -3.48
C MET A 47 4.30 5.62 -2.26
N MET A 48 4.75 4.96 -1.19
CA MET A 48 5.30 5.62 -0.01
C MET A 48 6.62 6.34 -0.31
N TYR A 49 7.54 5.72 -1.05
CA TYR A 49 8.78 6.37 -1.47
C TYR A 49 8.52 7.57 -2.38
N GLN A 50 7.55 7.47 -3.30
CA GLN A 50 7.15 8.60 -4.13
C GLN A 50 6.58 9.75 -3.28
N SER A 51 5.77 9.43 -2.27
CA SER A 51 5.24 10.41 -1.31
C SER A 51 6.36 11.10 -0.53
N ALA A 52 7.38 10.34 -0.09
CA ALA A 52 8.56 10.90 0.58
C ALA A 52 9.38 11.82 -0.34
N ILE A 53 9.55 11.47 -1.62
CA ILE A 53 10.17 12.37 -2.60
C ILE A 53 9.37 13.66 -2.70
N ASN A 54 8.05 13.58 -2.85
CA ASN A 54 7.18 14.75 -2.98
C ASN A 54 7.31 15.68 -1.75
N LEU A 55 7.37 15.14 -0.53
CA LEU A 55 7.58 15.91 0.70
C LEU A 55 8.95 16.62 0.74
N LEU A 56 9.98 16.01 0.14
CA LEU A 56 11.35 16.54 0.14
C LEU A 56 11.62 17.55 -0.99
N THR A 57 10.89 17.48 -2.09
CA THR A 57 11.19 18.25 -3.31
C THR A 57 10.13 19.27 -3.69
N VAL A 58 8.89 19.08 -3.25
CA VAL A 58 7.78 19.99 -3.53
C VAL A 58 7.47 20.76 -2.25
N THR A 59 7.30 22.08 -2.35
CA THR A 59 6.57 22.83 -1.32
C THR A 59 5.15 22.30 -1.30
N SER A 60 4.92 21.28 -0.47
CA SER A 60 3.62 20.65 -0.33
C SER A 60 2.62 21.70 0.15
N LEU A 61 1.52 21.84 -0.58
CA LEU A 61 0.39 22.64 -0.10
C LEU A 61 -0.12 21.95 1.16
N ALA A 62 -0.22 22.71 2.25
CA ALA A 62 -0.89 22.23 3.44
C ALA A 62 -2.34 21.85 3.08
N LEU A 63 -2.86 20.80 3.72
CA LEU A 63 -4.28 20.47 3.59
C LEU A 63 -5.11 21.67 4.09
N ASN A 64 -6.13 22.04 3.33
CA ASN A 64 -7.17 22.90 3.86
C ASN A 64 -8.08 22.11 4.82
N GLU A 65 -8.98 22.81 5.52
CA GLU A 65 -9.85 22.19 6.54
C GLU A 65 -10.74 21.07 5.97
N GLU A 66 -11.31 21.27 4.77
CA GLU A 66 -12.14 20.27 4.09
C GLU A 66 -11.34 18.99 3.78
N GLN A 67 -10.11 19.15 3.31
CA GLN A 67 -9.23 18.02 3.00
C GLN A 67 -8.78 17.28 4.28
N LEU A 68 -8.53 18.01 5.36
CA LEU A 68 -8.20 17.42 6.65
C LEU A 68 -9.38 16.61 7.22
N ASP A 69 -10.60 17.14 7.12
CA ASP A 69 -11.80 16.44 7.60
C ASP A 69 -12.13 15.22 6.74
N LEU A 70 -11.89 15.29 5.43
CA LEU A 70 -11.96 14.12 4.56
C LEU A 70 -10.95 13.05 4.98
N GLN A 71 -9.70 13.44 5.26
CA GLN A 71 -8.67 12.51 5.73
C GLN A 71 -9.09 11.82 7.04
N LYS A 72 -9.55 12.59 8.03
CA LYS A 72 -10.05 12.04 9.32
C LYS A 72 -11.17 11.04 9.08
N LYS A 73 -12.17 11.41 8.28
CA LYS A 73 -13.32 10.55 7.97
C LYS A 73 -12.90 9.23 7.33
N VAL A 74 -11.97 9.25 6.38
CA VAL A 74 -11.45 8.03 5.74
C VAL A 74 -10.77 7.11 6.75
N VAL A 75 -9.92 7.67 7.61
CA VAL A 75 -9.21 6.90 8.65
C VAL A 75 -10.17 6.34 9.70
N GLU A 76 -11.11 7.15 10.20
CA GLU A 76 -12.12 6.69 11.17
C GLU A 76 -13.00 5.58 10.62
N ASN A 77 -13.40 5.68 9.35
CA ASN A 77 -14.16 4.62 8.70
C ASN A 77 -13.34 3.32 8.61
N HIS A 78 -12.04 3.43 8.31
CA HIS A 78 -11.15 2.27 8.28
C HIS A 78 -11.03 1.59 9.64
N ILE A 79 -10.80 2.36 10.70
CA ILE A 79 -10.76 1.83 12.09
C ILE A 79 -12.04 1.09 12.43
N LYS A 80 -13.21 1.64 12.09
CA LYS A 80 -14.52 0.97 12.33
C LYS A 80 -14.66 -0.34 11.55
N MET A 81 -14.16 -0.39 10.31
CA MET A 81 -14.16 -1.60 9.50
C MET A 81 -13.26 -2.68 10.13
N GLU A 82 -12.06 -2.31 10.59
CA GLU A 82 -11.16 -3.24 11.28
C GLU A 82 -11.73 -3.73 12.61
N GLU A 83 -12.36 -2.84 13.40
CA GLU A 83 -13.06 -3.23 14.64
C GLU A 83 -14.17 -4.25 14.37
N ALA A 84 -14.93 -4.08 13.28
CA ALA A 84 -15.96 -5.04 12.89
C ALA A 84 -15.35 -6.41 12.53
N VAL A 85 -14.21 -6.45 11.84
CA VAL A 85 -13.49 -7.69 11.53
C VAL A 85 -13.02 -8.38 12.80
N ILE A 86 -12.46 -7.64 13.77
CA ILE A 86 -12.02 -8.20 15.06
C ILE A 86 -13.21 -8.83 15.79
N LYS A 87 -14.34 -8.13 15.90
CA LYS A 87 -15.56 -8.66 16.56
C LYS A 87 -16.05 -9.94 15.91
N GLU A 88 -16.04 -10.01 14.57
CA GLU A 88 -16.42 -11.22 13.86
C GLU A 88 -15.49 -12.40 14.18
N LEU A 89 -14.18 -12.16 14.26
CA LEU A 89 -13.21 -13.19 14.62
C LEU A 89 -13.41 -13.67 16.07
N GLU A 90 -13.70 -12.78 17.01
CA GLU A 90 -13.98 -13.11 18.41
C GLU A 90 -15.22 -14.01 18.57
N THR A 91 -16.20 -13.94 17.67
CA THR A 91 -17.37 -14.86 17.70
C THR A 91 -17.06 -16.28 17.21
N ARG A 92 -15.92 -16.47 16.55
CA ARG A 92 -15.53 -17.73 15.90
C ARG A 92 -14.47 -18.52 16.68
N VAL A 93 -13.93 -17.96 17.75
CA VAL A 93 -12.95 -18.57 18.67
C VAL A 93 -13.65 -18.91 19.98
#